data_AF-A0A1B8SEA1-F1
#
_entry.id   AF-A0A1B8SEA1-F1
#
_cell.length_a   1.000
_cell.length_b   1.000
_cell.length_c   1.000
_cell.angle_alpha   90.00
_cell.angle_beta   90.00
_cell.angle_gamma   90.00
#
_symmetry.space_group_name_H-M   'P 1'
#
loop_
_entity.id
_entity.type
_entity.pdbx_description
1 polymer ?
#
loop_
_entity_poly.entity_id
_entity_poly.type
_entity_poly.pdbx_seq_one_letter_code
_entity_poly.pdbx_strand_id
1 'polypeptide(L)'
;MVRVDVDPAGQLTREQLTAGLATLRELAGQAGVELVETDLAAMPVGRRQVRLLITGAETEIIDTGTRLCAKAFDTTPVPGVVTYVSRGTDDDVHGVLAGLGLTGEIARTPGADGLDVVHVTLAEPDLQRVGESRVHTALEASLNCEVHIHTR
;
A
#
# COMPACT_ATOMS: atom_id res chain seq x y z
N MET A 1 -2.57 1.82 -0.91
CA MET A 1 -2.48 3.28 -0.65
C MET A 1 -3.86 3.90 -0.76
N VAL A 2 -4.23 4.78 0.18
CA VAL A 2 -5.45 5.60 0.08
C VAL A 2 -5.08 7.08 0.05
N ARG A 3 -5.81 7.85 -0.76
CA ARG A 3 -5.77 9.32 -0.70
C ARG A 3 -6.92 9.79 0.14
N VAL A 4 -6.69 10.74 1.04
CA VAL A 4 -7.76 11.31 1.86
C VAL A 4 -7.67 12.81 1.77
N ASP A 5 -8.73 13.46 1.29
CA ASP A 5 -8.86 14.91 1.38
C ASP A 5 -9.19 15.28 2.82
N VAL A 6 -8.26 15.95 3.49
CA VAL A 6 -8.34 16.24 4.93
C VAL A 6 -9.07 17.54 5.22
N ASP A 7 -9.30 18.38 4.21
CA ASP A 7 -10.05 19.63 4.37
C ASP A 7 -10.85 19.96 3.10
N PRO A 8 -11.91 19.17 2.81
CA PRO A 8 -12.75 19.42 1.65
C PRO A 8 -13.46 20.77 1.70
N ALA A 9 -13.72 21.29 2.91
CA ALA A 9 -14.39 22.57 3.13
C ALA A 9 -13.45 23.79 3.06
N GLY A 10 -12.13 23.58 3.07
CA GLY A 10 -11.13 24.65 2.99
C GLY A 10 -11.03 25.52 4.24
N GLN A 11 -11.39 24.99 5.41
CA GLN A 11 -11.51 25.77 6.63
C GLN A 11 -10.20 25.89 7.41
N LEU A 12 -9.22 25.02 7.14
CA LEU A 12 -7.97 24.98 7.89
C LEU A 12 -6.99 26.06 7.42
N THR A 13 -6.35 26.73 8.37
CA THR A 13 -5.22 27.63 8.12
C THR A 13 -3.95 26.83 7.80
N ARG A 14 -2.92 27.53 7.33
CA ARG A 14 -1.60 26.93 7.06
C ARG A 14 -0.98 26.31 8.31
N GLU A 15 -1.12 26.98 9.45
CA GLU A 15 -0.60 26.53 10.74
C GLU A 15 -1.35 25.29 11.22
N GLN A 16 -2.68 25.27 11.07
CA GLN A 16 -3.50 24.11 11.41
C GLN A 16 -3.18 22.89 10.54
N LEU A 17 -2.96 23.09 9.23
CA LEU A 17 -2.52 22.01 8.33
C LEU A 17 -1.15 21.45 8.72
N THR A 18 -0.21 22.32 9.08
CA THR A 18 1.14 21.92 9.49
C THR A 18 1.09 21.13 10.80
N ALA A 19 0.33 21.62 11.79
CA ALA A 19 0.13 20.93 13.07
C ALA A 19 -0.57 19.58 12.88
N GLY A 20 -1.66 19.55 12.10
CA GLY A 20 -2.40 18.32 11.81
C GLY A 20 -1.55 17.29 11.08
N LEU A 21 -0.66 17.70 10.16
CA LEU A 21 0.27 16.78 9.50
C LEU A 21 1.30 16.18 10.48
N ALA A 22 1.79 16.98 11.44
CA ALA A 22 2.67 16.48 12.50
C ALA A 22 1.95 15.44 13.39
N THR A 23 0.72 15.75 13.83
CA THR A 23 -0.11 14.82 14.60
C THR A 23 -0.46 13.56 13.80
N LEU A 24 -0.80 13.69 12.52
CA LEU A 24 -1.08 12.54 11.66
C LEU A 24 0.13 11.61 11.55
N ARG A 25 1.35 12.17 11.42
CA ARG A 25 2.59 11.38 11.35
C ARG A 25 2.77 10.51 12.61
N GLU A 26 2.53 11.08 13.78
CA GLU A 26 2.61 10.34 15.06
C GLU A 26 1.55 9.23 15.15
N LEU A 27 0.28 9.58 14.84
CA LEU A 27 -0.83 8.63 14.87
C LEU A 27 -0.66 7.49 13.86
N ALA A 28 -0.16 7.80 12.66
CA ALA A 28 0.11 6.82 11.62
C ALA A 28 1.21 5.85 12.06
N GLY A 29 2.33 6.38 12.59
CA GLY A 29 3.42 5.55 13.11
C GLY A 29 2.98 4.59 14.22
N GLN A 30 2.12 5.05 15.14
CA GLN A 30 1.53 4.19 16.19
C GLN A 30 0.62 3.09 15.63
N ALA A 31 -0.01 3.33 14.49
CA ALA A 31 -0.90 2.39 13.82
C ALA A 31 -0.19 1.48 12.80
N GLY A 32 1.13 1.58 12.65
CA GLY A 32 1.88 0.87 11.60
C GLY A 32 1.55 1.34 10.18
N VAL A 33 0.98 2.55 10.06
CA VAL A 33 0.62 3.18 8.78
C VAL A 33 1.75 4.10 8.34
N GLU A 34 2.14 4.00 7.08
CA GLU A 34 3.14 4.88 6.51
C GLU A 34 2.48 6.08 5.81
N LEU A 35 2.89 7.29 6.19
CA LEU A 35 2.45 8.54 5.60
C LEU A 35 3.45 8.96 4.51
N VAL A 36 3.00 9.07 3.26
CA VAL A 36 3.83 9.62 2.19
C VAL A 36 3.87 11.14 2.33
N GLU A 37 5.06 11.69 2.46
CA GLU A 37 5.23 13.12 2.70
C GLU A 37 4.57 13.98 1.60
N THR A 38 3.96 15.07 2.04
CA THR A 38 3.23 16.03 1.19
C THR A 38 3.17 17.36 1.91
N ASP A 39 3.42 18.46 1.19
CA ASP A 39 3.20 19.81 1.69
C ASP A 39 1.73 20.20 1.48
N LEU A 40 0.87 19.88 2.45
CA LEU A 40 -0.56 20.20 2.40
C LEU A 40 -0.82 21.71 2.35
N ALA A 41 0.03 22.52 2.97
CA ALA A 41 -0.14 23.96 3.03
C ALA A 41 0.09 24.64 1.67
N ALA A 42 0.91 24.03 0.80
CA ALA A 42 1.10 24.46 -0.57
C ALA A 42 -0.03 23.99 -1.52
N MET A 43 -0.92 23.10 -1.07
CA MET A 43 -2.00 22.58 -1.92
C MET A 43 -3.23 23.50 -1.93
N PRO A 44 -3.93 23.62 -3.07
CA PRO A 44 -5.19 24.36 -3.14
C PRO A 44 -6.29 23.65 -2.35
N VAL A 45 -7.26 24.43 -1.87
CA VAL A 45 -8.50 23.94 -1.25
C VAL A 45 -9.20 22.94 -2.19
N GLY A 46 -9.77 21.87 -1.62
CA GLY A 46 -10.38 20.76 -2.38
C GLY A 46 -9.38 19.80 -3.02
N ARG A 47 -8.06 20.00 -2.78
CA ARG A 47 -7.01 19.05 -3.14
C ARG A 47 -6.02 18.82 -2.00
N ARG A 48 -6.38 19.16 -0.75
CA ARG A 48 -5.54 18.98 0.44
C ARG A 48 -5.51 17.50 0.83
N GLN A 49 -4.84 16.71 0.02
CA GLN A 49 -4.88 15.25 0.10
C GLN A 49 -3.60 14.70 0.72
N VAL A 50 -3.76 13.87 1.76
CA VAL A 50 -2.68 13.01 2.26
C VAL A 50 -2.71 11.66 1.56
N ARG A 51 -1.57 10.99 1.55
CA ARG A 51 -1.43 9.63 1.02
C ARG A 51 -0.96 8.70 2.13
N LEU A 52 -1.75 7.68 2.41
CA LEU A 52 -1.49 6.70 3.48
C LEU A 52 -1.29 5.31 2.86
N LEU A 53 -0.21 4.66 3.25
CA LEU A 53 0.09 3.26 2.95
C LEU A 53 -0.37 2.41 4.14
N ILE A 54 -1.41 1.62 3.90
CA ILE A 54 -2.10 0.79 4.88
C ILE A 54 -2.22 -0.60 4.25
N THR A 55 -1.82 -1.63 4.99
CA THR A 55 -2.07 -3.03 4.64
C THR A 55 -3.45 -3.43 5.14
N GLY A 56 -4.21 -4.16 4.33
CA GLY A 56 -5.55 -4.66 4.69
C GLY A 56 -6.51 -4.67 3.51
N ALA A 57 -7.77 -5.03 3.79
CA ALA A 57 -8.83 -4.96 2.78
C ALA A 57 -9.18 -3.50 2.46
N GLU A 58 -9.74 -3.23 1.27
CA GLU A 58 -10.06 -1.87 0.83
C GLU A 58 -10.93 -1.09 1.84
N THR A 59 -11.93 -1.75 2.44
CA THR A 59 -12.79 -1.15 3.45
C THR A 59 -12.04 -0.77 4.73
N GLU A 60 -11.09 -1.60 5.17
CA GLU A 60 -10.26 -1.35 6.35
C GLU A 60 -9.27 -0.22 6.09
N ILE A 61 -8.70 -0.17 4.88
CA ILE A 61 -7.82 0.89 4.41
C ILE A 61 -8.57 2.24 4.44
N ILE A 62 -9.79 2.29 3.90
CA ILE A 62 -10.61 3.51 3.85
C ILE A 62 -10.99 3.97 5.26
N ASP A 63 -11.48 3.05 6.10
CA ASP A 63 -11.91 3.37 7.47
C ASP A 63 -10.74 3.88 8.31
N THR A 64 -9.62 3.16 8.30
CA THR A 64 -8.41 3.53 9.04
C THR A 64 -7.87 4.87 8.57
N GLY A 65 -7.76 5.08 7.25
CA GLY A 65 -7.24 6.32 6.68
C GLY A 65 -8.11 7.53 7.05
N THR A 66 -9.42 7.40 6.90
CA THR A 66 -10.38 8.47 7.23
C THR A 66 -10.37 8.79 8.72
N ARG A 67 -10.37 7.76 9.59
CA ARG A 67 -10.34 7.92 11.05
C ARG A 67 -9.08 8.62 11.55
N LEU A 68 -7.91 8.25 11.03
CA LEU A 68 -6.64 8.88 11.40
C LEU A 68 -6.62 10.36 10.98
N CYS A 69 -7.09 10.66 9.77
CA CYS A 69 -7.18 12.04 9.28
C CYS A 69 -8.17 12.88 10.10
N ALA A 70 -9.35 12.34 10.41
CA ALA A 70 -10.35 13.05 11.21
C ALA A 70 -9.79 13.43 12.59
N LYS A 71 -9.08 12.50 13.24
CA LYS A 71 -8.44 12.75 14.53
C LYS A 71 -7.32 13.79 14.46
N ALA A 72 -6.56 13.82 13.38
CA ALA A 72 -5.42 14.72 13.24
C ALA A 72 -5.80 16.16 12.87
N PHE A 73 -6.86 16.33 12.07
CA PHE A 73 -7.25 17.61 11.49
C PHE A 73 -8.54 18.21 12.07
N ASP A 74 -9.31 17.43 12.84
CA ASP A 74 -10.61 17.82 13.39
C ASP A 74 -11.60 18.26 12.30
N THR A 75 -11.62 17.52 11.19
CA THR A 75 -12.49 17.75 10.02
C THR A 75 -13.35 16.51 9.71
N THR A 76 -14.13 16.58 8.62
CA THR A 76 -14.76 15.41 8.00
C THR A 76 -14.00 15.05 6.72
N PRO A 77 -12.98 14.17 6.78
CA PRO A 77 -12.18 13.84 5.62
C PRO A 77 -12.96 13.01 4.61
N VAL A 78 -12.63 13.16 3.33
CA VAL A 78 -13.26 12.40 2.25
C VAL A 78 -12.23 11.47 1.62
N PRO A 79 -12.47 10.14 1.64
CA PRO A 79 -11.58 9.20 0.96
C PRO A 79 -11.69 9.38 -0.56
N GLY A 80 -10.54 9.41 -1.21
CA GLY A 80 -10.41 9.29 -2.65
C GLY A 80 -10.22 7.83 -3.07
N VAL A 81 -9.70 7.66 -4.28
CA VAL A 81 -9.43 6.32 -4.83
C VAL A 81 -8.36 5.60 -4.02
N VAL A 82 -8.64 4.35 -3.67
CA VAL A 82 -7.63 3.40 -3.16
C VAL A 82 -6.85 2.87 -4.35
N THR A 83 -5.53 3.00 -4.30
CA THR A 83 -4.62 2.51 -5.33
C THR A 83 -3.65 1.53 -4.71
N TYR A 84 -3.46 0.40 -5.38
CA TYR A 84 -2.41 -0.55 -5.01
C TYR A 84 -1.03 0.02 -5.34
N VAL A 85 -0.07 -0.12 -4.43
CA VAL A 85 1.32 0.28 -4.65
C VAL A 85 2.17 -0.91 -4.26
N SER A 86 2.89 -1.47 -5.23
CA SER A 86 3.80 -2.57 -4.96
C SER A 86 5.04 -2.07 -4.24
N ARG A 87 5.48 -2.79 -3.20
CA ARG A 87 6.68 -2.47 -2.40
C ARG A 87 7.77 -3.54 -2.47
N GLY A 88 7.61 -4.57 -3.30
CA GLY A 88 8.54 -5.71 -3.36
C GLY A 88 8.49 -6.63 -2.14
N THR A 89 7.42 -6.58 -1.35
CA THR A 89 7.20 -7.30 -0.10
C THR A 89 6.44 -8.61 -0.31
N ASP A 90 6.31 -9.43 0.74
CA ASP A 90 5.54 -10.69 0.65
C ASP A 90 4.04 -10.44 0.47
N ASP A 91 3.54 -9.30 0.95
CA ASP A 91 2.18 -8.83 0.65
C ASP A 91 1.97 -8.68 -0.86
N ASP A 92 3.01 -8.26 -1.59
CA ASP A 92 2.95 -8.13 -3.05
C ASP A 92 2.88 -9.49 -3.75
N VAL A 93 3.60 -10.49 -3.23
CA VAL A 93 3.49 -11.88 -3.71
C VAL A 93 2.07 -12.39 -3.47
N HIS A 94 1.55 -12.22 -2.25
CA HIS A 94 0.19 -12.65 -1.91
C HIS A 94 -0.88 -11.94 -2.74
N GLY A 95 -0.72 -10.65 -3.01
CA GLY A 95 -1.61 -9.87 -3.86
C GLY A 95 -1.65 -10.39 -5.30
N VAL A 96 -0.49 -10.66 -5.89
CA VAL A 96 -0.39 -11.25 -7.24
C VAL A 96 -1.02 -12.63 -7.28
N LEU A 97 -0.69 -13.51 -6.32
CA LEU A 97 -1.25 -14.86 -6.27
C LEU A 97 -2.77 -14.84 -6.10
N ALA A 98 -3.30 -14.03 -5.19
CA ALA A 98 -4.74 -13.88 -4.99
C ALA A 98 -5.44 -13.38 -6.26
N GLY A 99 -4.86 -12.40 -6.97
CA GLY A 99 -5.38 -11.91 -8.25
C GLY A 99 -5.43 -12.95 -9.37
N LEU A 100 -4.62 -14.00 -9.28
CA LEU A 100 -4.62 -15.17 -10.16
C LEU A 100 -5.47 -16.34 -9.62
N GLY A 101 -6.05 -16.19 -8.43
CA GLY A 101 -6.77 -17.24 -7.72
C GLY A 101 -5.83 -18.38 -7.29
N LEU A 102 -4.65 -18.03 -6.78
CA LEU A 102 -3.58 -18.91 -6.35
C LEU A 102 -3.23 -18.68 -4.88
N THR A 103 -2.64 -19.70 -4.27
CA THR A 103 -1.98 -19.61 -2.95
C THR A 103 -0.64 -20.30 -3.01
N GLY A 104 0.35 -19.83 -2.24
CA GLY A 104 1.69 -20.37 -2.26
C GLY A 104 2.47 -20.10 -0.99
N GLU A 105 3.57 -20.83 -0.84
CA GLU A 105 4.57 -20.62 0.21
C GLU A 105 5.68 -19.72 -0.33
N ILE A 106 6.20 -18.83 0.50
CA ILE A 106 7.17 -17.79 0.11
C ILE A 106 8.43 -17.96 0.95
N ALA A 107 9.59 -17.92 0.30
CA ALA A 107 10.88 -17.79 0.95
C ALA A 107 11.72 -16.72 0.25
N ARG A 108 12.56 -16.01 1.02
CA ARG A 108 13.48 -14.99 0.50
C ARG A 108 14.92 -15.35 0.82
N THR A 109 15.79 -15.09 -0.14
CA THR A 109 17.24 -15.13 0.07
C THR A 109 17.86 -13.82 -0.39
N PRO A 110 18.85 -13.26 0.35
CA PRO A 110 19.54 -12.05 -0.10
C PRO A 110 20.25 -12.31 -1.44
N GLY A 111 19.95 -11.49 -2.45
CA GLY A 111 20.64 -11.54 -3.74
C GLY A 111 21.94 -10.73 -3.76
N ALA A 112 22.73 -10.92 -4.81
CA ALA A 112 24.06 -10.31 -4.94
C ALA A 112 24.02 -8.77 -5.10
N ASP A 113 22.93 -8.25 -5.65
CA ASP A 113 22.79 -6.83 -6.00
C ASP A 113 22.03 -6.02 -4.94
N GLY A 114 21.85 -6.59 -3.74
CA GLY A 114 21.10 -5.96 -2.65
C GLY A 114 19.58 -6.04 -2.78
N LEU A 115 19.09 -6.82 -3.76
CA LEU A 115 17.68 -7.20 -3.90
C LEU A 115 17.53 -8.68 -3.52
N ASP A 116 16.44 -9.03 -2.84
CA ASP A 116 16.15 -10.42 -2.50
C ASP A 116 15.78 -11.24 -3.74
N VAL A 117 16.19 -12.51 -3.77
CA VAL A 117 15.62 -13.54 -4.66
C VAL A 117 14.44 -14.17 -3.94
N VAL A 118 13.28 -14.17 -4.60
CA VAL A 118 12.02 -14.65 -4.03
C VAL A 118 11.70 -16.03 -4.60
N HIS A 119 11.54 -17.01 -3.72
CA HIS A 119 11.14 -18.37 -4.05
C HIS A 119 9.66 -18.55 -3.72
N VAL A 120 8.87 -18.96 -4.71
CA VAL A 120 7.42 -19.18 -4.55
C VAL A 120 7.09 -20.63 -4.88
N THR A 121 6.58 -21.37 -3.90
CA THR A 121 6.16 -22.76 -4.09
C THR A 121 4.64 -22.84 -4.26
N LEU A 122 4.19 -23.41 -5.37
CA LEU A 122 2.79 -23.51 -5.78
C LEU A 122 2.38 -24.96 -6.02
N ALA A 123 1.08 -25.24 -5.94
CA ALA A 123 0.56 -26.55 -6.31
C ALA A 123 0.65 -26.75 -7.84
N GLU A 124 1.09 -27.93 -8.27
CA GLU A 124 1.24 -28.21 -9.71
C GLU A 124 -0.06 -28.02 -10.54
N PRO A 125 -1.26 -28.44 -10.07
CA PRO A 125 -2.51 -28.23 -10.81
C PRO A 125 -2.84 -26.74 -11.04
N ASP A 126 -2.44 -25.89 -10.09
CA ASP A 126 -2.66 -24.45 -10.16
C ASP A 126 -1.76 -23.79 -11.21
N LEU A 127 -0.51 -24.26 -11.29
CA LEU A 127 0.45 -23.86 -12.32
C LEU A 127 0.01 -24.29 -13.72
N GLN A 128 -0.53 -25.50 -13.87
CA GLN A 128 -1.08 -25.96 -15.14
C GLN A 128 -2.30 -25.13 -15.58
N ARG A 129 -3.13 -24.69 -14.63
CA ARG A 129 -4.33 -23.90 -14.90
C ARG A 129 -4.01 -22.45 -15.33
N VAL A 130 -3.06 -21.79 -14.67
CA VAL A 130 -2.75 -20.37 -14.92
C VAL A 130 -1.61 -20.18 -15.93
N GLY A 131 -0.67 -21.13 -15.96
CA GLY A 131 0.56 -21.10 -16.75
C GLY A 131 1.72 -20.46 -15.98
N GLU A 132 2.85 -21.15 -15.88
CA GLU A 132 4.05 -20.71 -15.15
C GLU A 132 4.55 -19.34 -15.60
N SER A 133 4.72 -19.14 -16.90
CA SER A 133 5.23 -17.88 -17.45
C SER A 133 4.36 -16.68 -17.07
N ARG A 134 3.04 -16.89 -16.93
CA ARG A 134 2.11 -15.82 -16.53
C ARG A 134 2.28 -15.46 -15.06
N VAL A 135 2.43 -16.46 -14.19
CA VAL A 135 2.68 -16.25 -12.77
C VAL A 135 4.03 -15.57 -12.58
N HIS A 136 5.08 -16.07 -13.25
CA HIS A 136 6.43 -15.55 -13.19
C HIS A 136 6.51 -14.08 -13.62
N THR A 137 5.95 -13.75 -14.79
CA THR A 137 5.91 -12.36 -15.29
C THR A 137 5.18 -11.43 -14.33
N ALA A 138 4.05 -11.87 -13.74
CA ALA A 138 3.29 -11.04 -12.82
C ALA A 138 4.06 -10.78 -11.51
N LEU A 139 4.76 -11.79 -10.99
CA LEU A 139 5.58 -11.67 -9.78
C LEU A 139 6.81 -10.78 -10.02
N GLU A 140 7.58 -11.01 -11.08
CA GLU A 140 8.76 -10.18 -11.39
C GLU A 140 8.37 -8.71 -11.62
N ALA A 141 7.29 -8.45 -12.35
CA ALA A 141 6.80 -7.09 -12.58
C ALA A 141 6.34 -6.40 -11.28
N SER A 142 5.75 -7.15 -10.35
CA SER A 142 5.30 -6.58 -9.07
C SER A 142 6.48 -6.38 -8.12
N LEU A 143 7.39 -7.34 -8.02
CA LEU A 143 8.44 -7.33 -7.01
C LEU A 143 9.69 -6.56 -7.44
N ASN A 144 9.91 -6.43 -8.75
CA ASN A 144 11.12 -5.85 -9.33
C ASN A 144 12.41 -6.53 -8.81
N CYS A 145 12.35 -7.85 -8.63
CA CYS A 145 13.47 -8.69 -8.22
C CYS A 145 13.37 -10.07 -8.89
N GLU A 146 14.41 -10.89 -8.76
CA GLU A 146 14.44 -12.23 -9.32
C GLU A 146 13.46 -13.15 -8.57
N VAL A 147 12.69 -13.94 -9.34
CA VAL A 147 11.68 -14.86 -8.82
C VAL A 147 11.92 -16.28 -9.34
N HIS A 148 11.96 -17.25 -8.42
CA HIS A 148 12.01 -18.68 -8.75
C HIS A 148 10.70 -19.36 -8.33
N ILE A 149 10.04 -20.02 -9.27
CA ILE A 149 8.81 -20.78 -9.00
C ILE A 149 9.15 -22.25 -8.81
N HIS A 150 8.58 -22.86 -7.77
CA HIS A 150 8.71 -24.28 -7.44
C HIS A 150 7.33 -24.93 -7.39
N THR A 151 7.26 -26.21 -7.70
CA THR A 151 6.04 -27.02 -7.55
C THR A 151 6.11 -27.90 -6.30
N ARG A 152 4.94 -28.18 -5.72
CA ARG A 152 4.73 -29.19 -4.69
C ARG A 152 3.61 -30.15 -5.08
#